data_AF-A0A939KX09-F1
#
_entry.id   AF-A0A939KX09-F1
#
_cell.length_a   1.000
_cell.length_b   1.000
_cell.length_c   1.000
_cell.angle_alpha   90.00
_cell.angle_beta   90.00
_cell.angle_gamma   90.00
#
_symmetry.space_group_name_H-M   'P 1'
#
loop_
_entity.id
_entity.type
_entity.pdbx_description
1 polymer ?
#
loop_
_entity_poly.entity_id
_entity_poly.type
_entity_poly.pdbx_seq_one_letter_code
_entity_poly.pdbx_strand_id
1 'polypeptide(L)'
;MKVKVLSIKPAQAPNSHEVLLSIGEERQIFMFTTEVNRVGAFQLQNTHAEPRFSELFKFNQRVAMNVSELVVKNYKKEVVELPAYVGNFVTPEEALSKLKPFEYNRKQAISDGSKEGLINREQRSKMNHDIRHKAMALIEQLPEDLLDEAVIFLESLYVKANN
;
A
#
# COMPACT_ATOMS: atom_id res chain seq x y z
N MET A 1 -15.37 6.59 17.50
CA MET A 1 -14.75 7.22 18.69
C MET A 1 -13.69 8.23 18.26
N LYS A 2 -13.59 9.41 18.89
CA LYS A 2 -12.55 10.40 18.51
C LYS A 2 -11.16 9.92 18.96
N VAL A 3 -10.16 10.08 18.09
CA VAL A 3 -8.77 9.74 18.40
C VAL A 3 -7.93 11.02 18.48
N LYS A 4 -7.10 11.11 19.52
CA LYS A 4 -6.14 12.21 19.69
C LYS A 4 -4.76 11.67 20.04
N VAL A 5 -3.72 12.32 19.54
CA VAL A 5 -2.36 12.21 20.08
C VAL A 5 -2.23 13.18 21.25
N LEU A 6 -1.90 12.67 22.42
CA LEU A 6 -1.77 13.46 23.65
C LEU A 6 -0.34 13.92 23.89
N SER A 7 0.64 13.05 23.64
CA SER A 7 2.06 13.38 23.76
C SER A 7 2.91 12.50 22.85
N ILE A 8 4.02 13.06 22.36
CA ILE A 8 5.10 12.33 21.69
C ILE A 8 6.36 12.64 22.48
N LYS A 9 7.01 11.60 23.03
CA LYS A 9 8.20 11.76 23.87
C LYS A 9 9.34 10.91 23.33
N PRO A 10 10.61 11.36 23.42
CA PRO A 10 11.73 10.48 23.13
C PRO A 10 11.75 9.31 24.12
N ALA A 11 12.04 8.12 23.61
CA ALA A 11 12.24 6.93 24.44
C ALA A 11 13.73 6.73 24.76
N GLN A 12 14.04 5.70 25.56
CA GLN A 12 15.44 5.36 25.89
C GLN A 12 16.23 4.89 24.66
N ALA A 13 15.57 4.20 23.72
CA ALA A 13 16.20 3.74 22.49
C ALA A 13 16.40 4.91 21.49
N PRO A 14 17.54 4.95 20.77
CA PRO A 14 17.81 6.01 19.81
C PRO A 14 16.78 6.00 18.68
N ASN A 15 16.35 7.19 18.26
CA ASN A 15 15.32 7.40 17.24
C ASN A 15 13.95 6.76 17.53
N SER A 16 13.72 6.36 18.78
CA SER A 16 12.43 5.83 19.22
C SER A 16 11.62 6.87 19.99
N HIS A 17 10.30 6.82 19.83
CA HIS A 17 9.35 7.74 20.41
C HIS A 17 8.21 6.97 21.05
N GLU A 18 7.88 7.35 22.28
CA GLU A 18 6.66 6.93 22.95
C GLU A 18 5.53 7.88 22.57
N VAL A 19 4.46 7.33 21.99
CA VAL A 19 3.29 8.07 21.54
C VAL A 19 2.09 7.68 22.39
N LEU A 20 1.58 8.64 23.16
CA LEU A 20 0.37 8.48 23.96
C LEU A 20 -0.84 8.92 23.13
N LEU A 21 -1.79 8.02 22.93
CA LEU A 21 -3.05 8.25 22.23
C LEU A 21 -4.23 8.18 23.21
N SER A 22 -5.30 8.92 22.90
CA SER A 22 -6.63 8.65 23.45
C SER A 22 -7.57 8.18 22.34
N ILE A 23 -8.28 7.07 22.55
CA ILE A 23 -9.33 6.55 21.66
C ILE A 23 -10.63 6.58 22.46
N GLY A 24 -11.46 7.59 22.21
CA GLY A 24 -12.57 7.89 23.13
C GLY A 24 -12.02 8.28 24.50
N GLU A 25 -12.35 7.49 25.52
CA GLU A 25 -11.88 7.68 26.90
C GLU A 25 -10.65 6.84 27.23
N GLU A 26 -10.35 5.82 26.42
CA GLU A 26 -9.22 4.92 26.65
C GLU A 26 -7.90 5.57 26.25
N ARG A 27 -6.85 5.33 27.04
CA ARG A 27 -5.49 5.77 26.76
C ARG A 27 -4.62 4.59 26.37
N GLN A 28 -3.87 4.73 25.29
CA GLN A 28 -2.96 3.71 24.80
C GLN A 28 -1.61 4.33 24.45
N ILE A 29 -0.54 3.61 24.77
CA ILE A 29 0.84 4.01 24.49
C ILE A 29 1.39 3.10 23.41
N PHE A 30 2.04 3.67 22.41
CA PHE A 30 2.68 2.92 21.33
C PHE A 30 4.11 3.40 21.13
N MET A 31 4.99 2.46 20.80
CA MET A 31 6.35 2.76 20.39
C MET A 31 6.45 2.95 18.88
N PHE A 32 7.15 4.02 18.48
CA PHE A 32 7.52 4.31 17.11
C PHE A 32 9.03 4.40 17.00
N THR A 33 9.60 3.87 15.92
CA THR A 33 11.04 3.95 15.64
C THR A 33 11.23 4.55 14.25
N THR A 34 12.20 5.46 14.14
CA THR A 34 12.57 6.08 12.87
C THR A 34 13.96 5.64 12.45
N GLU A 35 14.05 5.09 11.24
CA GLU A 35 15.31 4.72 10.61
C GLU A 35 15.61 5.67 9.47
N VAL A 36 16.87 6.05 9.33
CA VAL A 36 17.34 6.88 8.22
C VAL A 36 18.35 6.06 7.44
N ASN A 37 17.96 5.65 6.24
CA ASN A 37 18.77 4.85 5.33
C ASN A 37 19.24 5.72 4.17
N ARG A 38 20.47 5.51 3.70
CA ARG A 38 20.99 6.19 2.51
C ARG A 38 20.88 5.27 1.30
N VAL A 39 20.21 5.72 0.25
CA VAL A 39 20.09 5.01 -1.03
C VAL A 39 20.68 5.89 -2.12
N GLY A 40 21.94 5.60 -2.49
CA GLY A 40 22.73 6.43 -3.40
C GLY A 40 22.91 7.85 -2.88
N ALA A 41 22.33 8.81 -3.61
CA ALA A 41 22.34 10.23 -3.24
C ALA A 41 21.18 10.65 -2.31
N PHE A 42 20.19 9.79 -2.09
CA PHE A 42 18.98 10.12 -1.33
C PHE A 42 19.06 9.59 0.10
N GLN A 43 18.47 10.34 1.04
CA GLN A 43 18.18 9.86 2.40
C GLN A 43 16.70 9.48 2.48
N LEU A 44 16.43 8.22 2.81
CA LEU A 44 15.09 7.69 3.04
C LEU A 44 14.86 7.59 4.54
N GLN A 45 13.83 8.27 5.03
CA GLN A 45 13.38 8.17 6.41
C GLN A 45 12.18 7.24 6.48
N ASN A 46 12.31 6.14 7.23
CA ASN A 46 11.23 5.19 7.49
C ASN A 46 10.85 5.25 8.96
N THR A 47 9.64 5.73 9.25
CA THR A 47 9.05 5.66 10.59
C THR A 47 8.06 4.50 10.64
N HIS A 48 8.28 3.56 11.55
CA HIS A 48 7.41 2.42 11.78
C HIS A 48 6.95 2.34 13.23
N ALA A 49 5.74 1.82 13.44
CA ALA A 49 5.17 1.59 14.76
C ALA A 49 5.32 0.12 15.17
N GLU A 50 5.21 -0.16 16.47
CA GLU A 50 5.13 -1.53 16.97
C GLU A 50 3.95 -2.31 16.35
N PRO A 51 4.03 -3.64 16.22
CA PRO A 51 2.99 -4.45 15.56
C PRO A 51 1.58 -4.26 16.13
N ARG A 52 1.46 -4.03 17.45
CA ARG A 52 0.18 -3.79 18.12
C ARG A 52 -0.55 -2.56 17.59
N PHE A 53 0.20 -1.52 17.19
CA PHE A 53 -0.39 -0.32 16.57
C PHE A 53 -1.04 -0.66 15.23
N SER A 54 -0.31 -1.37 14.36
CA SER A 54 -0.81 -1.80 13.05
C SER A 54 -2.05 -2.68 13.16
N GLU A 55 -2.06 -3.60 14.13
CA GLU A 55 -3.22 -4.46 14.36
C GLU A 55 -4.45 -3.68 14.81
N LEU A 56 -4.27 -2.73 15.74
CA LEU A 56 -5.37 -1.89 16.24
C LEU A 56 -5.95 -1.00 15.13
N PHE A 57 -5.10 -0.46 14.25
CA PHE A 57 -5.52 0.48 13.20
C PHE A 57 -5.68 -0.14 11.81
N LYS A 58 -5.70 -1.47 11.67
CA LYS A 58 -5.76 -2.16 10.36
C LYS A 58 -6.92 -1.70 9.47
N PHE A 59 -8.06 -1.38 10.06
CA PHE A 59 -9.25 -0.83 9.38
C PHE A 59 -9.40 0.69 9.49
N ASN A 60 -8.50 1.33 10.24
CA ASN A 60 -8.49 2.75 10.55
C ASN A 60 -7.23 3.43 9.98
N GLN A 61 -6.82 3.04 8.77
CA GLN A 61 -5.54 3.41 8.16
C GLN A 61 -5.34 4.93 8.07
N ARG A 62 -6.41 5.70 7.81
CA ARG A 62 -6.33 7.16 7.79
C ARG A 62 -5.93 7.74 9.15
N VAL A 63 -6.42 7.17 10.24
CA VAL A 63 -6.03 7.59 11.59
C VAL A 63 -4.58 7.20 11.84
N ALA A 64 -4.17 5.98 11.46
CA ALA A 64 -2.78 5.56 11.58
C ALA A 64 -1.81 6.49 10.83
N MET A 65 -2.16 6.86 9.59
CA MET A 65 -1.36 7.79 8.77
C MET A 65 -1.22 9.14 9.45
N ASN A 66 -2.32 9.72 9.94
CA ASN A 66 -2.29 11.02 10.64
C ASN A 66 -1.44 10.97 11.93
N VAL A 67 -1.46 9.87 12.67
CA VAL A 67 -0.58 9.68 13.83
C VAL A 67 0.88 9.63 13.39
N SER A 68 1.20 8.81 12.39
CA SER A 68 2.56 8.68 11.85
C SER A 68 3.11 10.01 11.33
N GLU A 69 2.29 10.82 10.66
CA GLU A 69 2.68 12.17 10.22
C GLU A 69 3.13 13.06 11.38
N LEU A 70 2.41 13.03 12.51
CA LEU A 70 2.79 13.81 13.69
C LEU A 70 4.12 13.32 14.29
N VAL A 71 4.35 12.01 14.29
CA VAL A 71 5.63 11.43 14.75
C VAL A 71 6.78 11.84 13.82
N VAL A 72 6.57 11.80 12.50
CA VAL A 72 7.56 12.24 11.52
C VAL A 72 7.90 13.71 11.68
N LYS A 73 6.90 14.58 11.88
CA LYS A 73 7.11 16.02 12.15
C LYS A 73 7.92 16.22 13.43
N ASN A 74 7.55 15.52 14.50
CA ASN A 74 8.27 15.57 15.78
C ASN A 74 9.74 15.14 15.62
N TYR A 75 10.01 14.06 14.88
CA TYR A 75 11.38 13.60 14.60
C TYR A 75 12.20 14.64 13.84
N LYS A 76 11.58 15.33 12.87
CA LYS A 76 12.20 16.41 12.09
C LYS A 76 12.37 17.72 12.89
N LYS A 77 12.02 17.74 14.18
CA LYS A 77 12.02 18.93 15.04
C LYS A 77 11.09 20.03 14.54
N GLU A 78 10.06 19.66 13.78
CA GLU A 78 8.98 20.57 13.40
C GLU A 78 8.05 20.79 14.60
N VAL A 79 7.37 21.94 14.63
CA VAL A 79 6.41 22.25 15.68
C VAL A 79 5.19 21.33 15.55
N VAL A 80 4.88 20.60 16.62
CA VAL A 80 3.68 19.75 16.73
C VAL A 80 2.83 20.24 17.89
N GLU A 81 1.64 20.75 17.58
CA GLU A 81 0.68 21.18 18.60
C GLU A 81 -0.04 19.96 19.19
N LEU A 82 0.13 19.72 20.50
CA LEU A 82 -0.49 18.62 21.22
C LEU A 82 -1.35 19.15 22.38
N PRO A 83 -2.52 18.52 22.66
CA PRO A 83 -3.06 17.33 22.03
C PRO A 83 -3.65 17.57 20.63
N ALA A 84 -3.35 16.69 19.66
CA ALA A 84 -3.79 16.79 18.27
C ALA A 84 -4.91 15.79 17.96
N TYR A 85 -5.99 16.23 17.31
CA TYR A 85 -7.02 15.34 16.78
C TYR A 85 -6.56 14.69 15.47
N VAL A 86 -6.65 13.35 15.39
CA VAL A 86 -6.14 12.56 14.25
C VAL A 86 -7.22 11.78 13.50
N GLY A 87 -8.49 11.92 13.91
CA GLY A 87 -9.63 11.34 13.21
C GLY A 87 -10.54 10.53 14.12
N ASN A 88 -11.43 9.76 13.50
CA ASN A 88 -12.38 8.90 14.20
C ASN A 88 -12.00 7.44 14.01
N PHE A 89 -11.88 6.72 15.13
CA PHE A 89 -11.81 5.27 15.17
C PHE A 89 -13.20 4.70 14.90
N VAL A 90 -13.31 3.90 13.85
CA VAL A 90 -14.52 3.16 13.47
C VAL A 90 -14.35 1.68 13.79
N THR A 91 -15.46 0.99 14.04
CA THR A 91 -15.42 -0.47 14.22
C THR A 91 -15.07 -1.16 12.89
N PRO A 92 -14.60 -2.41 12.90
CA PRO A 92 -14.39 -3.18 11.69
C PRO A 92 -15.61 -3.20 10.76
N GLU A 93 -16.82 -3.38 11.31
CA GLU A 93 -18.07 -3.44 10.55
C GLU A 93 -18.39 -2.10 9.89
N GLU A 94 -18.17 -1.00 10.60
CA GLU A 94 -18.32 0.35 10.07
C GLU A 94 -17.27 0.68 8.99
N ALA A 95 -16.04 0.20 9.15
CA ALA A 95 -15.00 0.37 8.15
C ALA A 95 -15.33 -0.39 6.87
N LEU A 96 -15.76 -1.65 7.01
CA LEU A 96 -16.16 -2.51 5.89
C LEU A 96 -17.37 -1.94 5.14
N SER A 97 -18.36 -1.37 5.84
CA SER A 97 -19.53 -0.76 5.19
C SER A 97 -19.20 0.51 4.37
N LYS A 98 -18.05 1.16 4.67
CA LYS A 98 -17.55 2.33 3.95
C LYS A 98 -16.58 1.98 2.83
N LEU A 99 -16.14 0.73 2.74
CA LEU A 99 -15.41 0.27 1.56
C LEU A 99 -16.37 0.38 0.39
N LYS A 100 -16.02 1.25 -0.58
CA LYS A 100 -16.73 1.25 -1.85
C LYS A 100 -16.66 -0.18 -2.39
N PRO A 101 -17.78 -0.77 -2.83
CA PRO A 101 -17.70 -1.93 -3.70
C PRO A 101 -16.69 -1.60 -4.80
N PHE A 102 -15.84 -2.54 -5.15
CA PHE A 102 -15.06 -2.45 -6.38
C PHE A 102 -16.05 -2.45 -7.55
N GLU A 103 -16.65 -1.29 -7.83
CA GLU A 103 -17.37 -1.06 -9.06
C GLU A 103 -16.30 -0.97 -10.14
N TYR A 104 -16.08 -2.07 -10.83
CA TYR A 104 -15.37 -2.06 -12.10
C TYR A 104 -16.17 -1.20 -13.08
N ASN A 105 -15.99 0.11 -13.03
CA ASN A 105 -16.68 1.07 -13.87
C ASN A 105 -16.10 1.00 -15.28
N ARG A 106 -16.53 -0.01 -16.05
CA ARG A 106 -16.23 -0.18 -17.48
C ARG A 106 -16.58 1.09 -18.29
N LYS A 107 -17.44 1.97 -17.76
CA LYS A 107 -17.90 3.21 -18.39
C LYS A 107 -16.96 4.42 -18.18
N GLN A 108 -16.16 4.48 -17.11
CA GLN A 108 -15.20 5.59 -16.92
C GLN A 108 -13.96 5.47 -17.81
N ALA A 109 -13.65 4.28 -18.33
CA ALA A 109 -12.60 4.09 -19.33
C ALA A 109 -13.00 4.57 -20.75
N ILE A 110 -14.27 4.95 -20.97
CA ILE A 110 -14.80 5.35 -22.29
C ILE A 110 -14.86 6.87 -22.44
N SER A 111 -14.90 7.65 -21.34
CA SER A 111 -15.03 9.12 -21.43
C SER A 111 -13.72 9.87 -21.63
N ASP A 112 -12.57 9.28 -21.29
CA ASP A 112 -11.25 9.93 -21.42
C ASP A 112 -10.40 9.41 -22.60
N GLY A 113 -10.95 8.53 -23.44
CA GLY A 113 -10.28 8.03 -24.63
C GLY A 113 -10.96 8.59 -25.89
N SER A 114 -10.24 9.40 -26.67
CA SER A 114 -10.62 9.71 -28.05
C SER A 114 -11.05 8.43 -28.80
N LYS A 115 -12.05 8.54 -29.67
CA LYS A 115 -12.68 7.42 -30.39
C LYS A 115 -11.69 6.52 -31.17
N GLU A 116 -10.46 6.97 -31.40
CA GLU A 116 -9.37 6.18 -32.00
C GLU A 116 -8.74 5.15 -31.04
N GLY A 117 -8.78 5.38 -29.73
CA GLY A 117 -8.18 4.46 -28.74
C GLY A 117 -9.01 3.21 -28.43
N LEU A 118 -10.34 3.28 -28.63
CA LEU A 118 -11.26 2.17 -28.33
C LEU A 118 -11.18 1.04 -29.35
N ILE A 119 -11.04 1.38 -30.64
CA ILE A 119 -10.91 0.39 -31.73
C ILE A 119 -9.62 -0.43 -31.55
N ASN A 120 -8.53 0.24 -31.16
CA ASN A 120 -7.22 -0.40 -30.94
C ASN A 120 -7.20 -1.32 -29.69
N ARG A 121 -7.97 -1.00 -28.65
CA ARG A 121 -7.98 -1.79 -27.40
C ARG A 121 -8.82 -3.06 -27.50
N GLU A 122 -9.97 -3.02 -28.17
CA GLU A 122 -10.77 -4.23 -28.40
C GLU A 122 -10.07 -5.20 -29.36
N GLN A 123 -9.41 -4.68 -30.41
CA GLN A 123 -8.57 -5.50 -31.29
C GLN A 123 -7.39 -6.11 -30.54
N ARG A 124 -6.68 -5.34 -29.69
CA ARG A 124 -5.61 -5.88 -28.85
C ARG A 124 -6.09 -6.91 -27.83
N SER A 125 -7.26 -6.71 -27.23
CA SER A 125 -7.83 -7.65 -26.26
C SER A 125 -8.24 -8.97 -26.91
N LYS A 126 -8.90 -8.92 -28.07
CA LYS A 126 -9.25 -10.12 -28.85
C LYS A 126 -7.98 -10.82 -29.36
N MET A 127 -7.03 -10.06 -29.90
CA MET A 127 -5.74 -10.58 -30.34
C MET A 127 -4.96 -11.23 -29.20
N ASN A 128 -4.95 -10.64 -28.00
CA ASN A 128 -4.29 -11.25 -26.82
C ASN A 128 -5.00 -12.52 -26.33
N HIS A 129 -6.32 -12.61 -26.46
CA HIS A 129 -7.07 -13.80 -26.10
C HIS A 129 -6.82 -14.94 -27.09
N ASP A 130 -6.83 -14.65 -28.39
CA ASP A 130 -6.53 -15.63 -29.44
C ASP A 130 -5.07 -16.09 -29.41
N ILE A 131 -4.13 -15.18 -29.13
CA ILE A 131 -2.70 -15.52 -28.93
C ILE A 131 -2.54 -16.44 -27.72
N ARG A 132 -3.21 -16.15 -26.61
CA ARG A 132 -3.16 -17.02 -25.41
C ARG A 132 -3.72 -18.40 -25.70
N HIS A 133 -4.88 -18.50 -26.37
CA HIS A 133 -5.46 -19.79 -26.70
C HIS A 133 -4.59 -20.60 -27.68
N LYS A 134 -3.99 -19.94 -28.68
CA LYS A 134 -3.02 -20.60 -29.57
C LYS A 134 -1.75 -21.03 -28.83
N ALA A 135 -1.24 -20.20 -27.92
CA ALA A 135 -0.07 -20.53 -27.12
C ALA A 135 -0.35 -21.73 -26.20
N MET A 136 -1.52 -21.81 -25.56
CA MET A 136 -1.89 -22.97 -24.74
C MET A 136 -2.06 -24.24 -25.57
N ALA A 137 -2.70 -24.15 -26.75
CA ALA A 137 -2.83 -25.30 -27.66
C ALA A 137 -1.48 -25.80 -28.19
N LEU A 138 -0.49 -24.92 -28.38
CA LEU A 138 0.86 -25.30 -28.77
C LEU A 138 1.61 -25.98 -27.61
N ILE A 139 1.43 -25.51 -26.37
CA ILE A 139 2.05 -26.12 -25.18
C ILE A 139 1.50 -27.53 -24.96
N GLU A 140 0.20 -27.75 -25.14
CA GLU A 140 -0.43 -29.08 -25.00
C GLU A 140 0.04 -30.10 -26.06
N GLN A 141 0.62 -29.63 -27.16
CA GLN A 141 1.14 -30.48 -28.25
C GLN A 141 2.66 -30.73 -28.14
N LEU A 142 3.34 -30.08 -27.20
CA LEU A 142 4.78 -30.30 -27.01
C LEU A 142 5.02 -31.59 -26.21
N PRO A 143 6.00 -32.42 -26.63
CA PRO A 143 6.41 -33.56 -25.83
C PRO A 143 7.05 -33.07 -24.51
N GLU A 144 6.84 -33.84 -23.42
CA GLU A 144 7.12 -33.40 -22.05
C GLU A 144 8.58 -32.98 -21.82
N ASP A 145 9.51 -33.57 -22.56
CA ASP A 145 10.95 -33.28 -22.54
C ASP A 145 11.32 -31.88 -23.07
N LEU A 146 10.45 -31.24 -23.86
CA LEU A 146 10.64 -29.89 -24.38
C LEU A 146 9.91 -28.80 -23.56
N LEU A 147 9.05 -29.19 -22.60
CA LEU A 147 8.33 -28.24 -21.74
C LEU A 147 9.29 -27.53 -20.77
N ASP A 148 10.27 -28.25 -20.24
CA ASP A 148 11.24 -27.68 -19.29
C ASP A 148 12.13 -26.61 -19.94
N GLU A 149 12.59 -26.83 -21.18
CA GLU A 149 13.33 -25.81 -21.94
C GLU A 149 12.46 -24.60 -22.29
N ALA A 150 11.19 -24.81 -22.61
CA ALA A 150 10.25 -23.72 -22.92
C ALA A 150 9.99 -22.83 -21.70
N VAL A 151 9.88 -23.42 -20.50
CA VAL A 151 9.72 -22.67 -19.24
C VAL A 151 10.97 -21.83 -18.96
N ILE A 152 12.16 -22.40 -19.06
CA ILE A 152 13.44 -21.69 -18.84
C ILE A 152 13.56 -20.50 -19.82
N PHE A 153 13.21 -20.72 -21.09
CA PHE A 153 13.24 -19.65 -22.09
C PHE A 153 12.25 -18.52 -21.75
N LEU A 154 11.02 -18.84 -21.34
CA LEU A 154 10.02 -17.83 -20.97
C LEU A 154 10.44 -17.02 -19.72
N GLU A 155 11.03 -17.68 -18.72
CA GLU A 155 11.59 -16.99 -17.55
C GLU A 155 12.72 -16.03 -17.94
N SER A 156 13.58 -16.41 -18.90
CA SER A 156 14.65 -15.55 -19.41
C SER A 156 14.13 -14.27 -20.10
N LEU A 157 12.97 -14.34 -20.75
CA LEU A 157 12.33 -13.19 -21.38
C LEU A 157 11.71 -12.25 -20.34
N TYR A 158 11.20 -12.78 -19.23
CA TYR A 158 10.61 -11.97 -18.15
C TYR A 158 11.68 -11.14 -17.41
N VAL A 159 12.88 -11.69 -17.22
CA VAL A 159 14.01 -10.97 -16.60
C VAL A 159 14.51 -9.81 -17.47
N LYS A 160 14.51 -9.96 -18.80
CA LYS A 160 14.94 -8.89 -19.73
C LYS A 160 13.97 -7.71 -19.83
N ALA A 161 12.71 -7.88 -19.45
CA ALA A 161 11.71 -6.80 -19.50
C ALA A 161 11.74 -5.88 -18.26
N ASN A 162 12.44 -6.28 -17.19
CA ASN A 162 12.51 -5.58 -15.90
C ASN A 162 13.92 -5.01 -15.58
N ASN A 163 14.84 -5.02 -16.56
CA ASN A 163 16.14 -4.33 -16.53
C ASN A 163 16.19 -3.29 -17.64
#